data_AF-A0A2V8BF27-F1
#
_entry.id   AF-A0A2V8BF27-F1
#
_cell.length_a   1.000
_cell.length_b   1.000
_cell.length_c   1.000
_cell.angle_alpha   90.00
_cell.angle_beta   90.00
_cell.angle_gamma   90.00
#
_symmetry.space_group_name_H-M   'P 1'
#
loop_
_entity.id
_entity.type
_entity.pdbx_description
1 polymer ?
#
loop_
_entity_poly.entity_id
_entity_poly.type
_entity_poly.pdbx_seq_one_letter_code
_entity_poly.pdbx_strand_id
1 'polypeptide(L)'
;MASDVARLLCHGEVVGWFDGRSELGPRALGQRTILYDPRRSDGKEILNRRVKHREMFRPFAPVILRDHAQDWFDVAPEEQDSPFMLRVWTFLGSKATLVPAVAHVDNTARVQTITRDVQPLLFDVLSAFFAETGVPLLLNTSYNVAGEPIVETPEDALFCLMSTGIDCCIFDDRIVRKQEGFKSLLDLRPRISAKAIMADLPVVAGCVMASADDAAVAPSPWQDALIPFEPSAMWHVRDAVRSRSGSGSRMAYGLVQTEWGDVAVLIPEQYFRLLTKIDGICDGHALLDTTCGWSEKWLLTALAGLYRASLIRFSCASLSATEGKSTD
;
A
#
# COMPACT_ATOMS: atom_id res chain seq x y z
N MET A 1 6.06 -21.47 -0.80
CA MET A 1 5.95 -20.04 -1.16
C MET A 1 5.71 -19.85 -2.65
N ALA A 2 6.68 -20.04 -3.55
CA ALA A 2 6.48 -19.77 -4.98
C ALA A 2 5.27 -20.48 -5.61
N SER A 3 5.13 -21.79 -5.39
CA SER A 3 3.96 -22.57 -5.85
C SER A 3 2.65 -22.14 -5.20
N ASP A 4 2.69 -21.65 -3.95
CA ASP A 4 1.48 -21.17 -3.28
C ASP A 4 1.02 -19.87 -3.93
N VAL A 5 1.92 -18.90 -4.13
CA VAL A 5 1.63 -17.63 -4.81
C VAL A 5 1.15 -17.86 -6.24
N ALA A 6 1.79 -18.78 -6.98
CA ALA A 6 1.33 -19.17 -8.32
C ALA A 6 -0.12 -19.68 -8.29
N ARG A 7 -0.48 -20.54 -7.33
CA ARG A 7 -1.85 -21.02 -7.14
C ARG A 7 -2.81 -19.87 -6.80
N LEU A 8 -2.41 -18.89 -5.98
CA LEU A 8 -3.23 -17.71 -5.68
C LEU A 8 -3.54 -16.91 -6.95
N LEU A 9 -2.52 -16.67 -7.77
CA LEU A 9 -2.67 -16.00 -9.06
C LEU A 9 -3.60 -16.79 -9.98
N CYS A 10 -3.41 -18.11 -10.10
CA CYS A 10 -4.30 -19.00 -10.87
C CYS A 10 -5.77 -18.95 -10.40
N HIS A 11 -6.01 -18.75 -9.10
CA HIS A 11 -7.36 -18.58 -8.54
C HIS A 11 -7.93 -17.17 -8.73
N GLY A 12 -7.20 -16.25 -9.39
CA GLY A 12 -7.64 -14.89 -9.64
C GLY A 12 -7.53 -13.97 -8.41
N GLU A 13 -6.63 -14.30 -7.47
CA GLU A 13 -6.30 -13.37 -6.39
C GLU A 13 -5.37 -12.25 -6.89
N VAL A 14 -5.62 -11.03 -6.40
CA VAL A 14 -4.76 -9.87 -6.61
C VAL A 14 -3.67 -9.87 -5.54
N VAL A 15 -2.42 -10.02 -5.97
CA VAL A 15 -1.28 -10.19 -5.06
C VAL A 15 -0.43 -8.92 -5.05
N GLY A 16 -0.38 -8.24 -3.92
CA GLY A 16 0.65 -7.22 -3.65
C GLY A 16 2.01 -7.89 -3.43
N TRP A 17 3.08 -7.23 -3.86
CA TRP A 17 4.44 -7.74 -3.77
C TRP A 17 5.36 -6.63 -3.25
N PHE A 18 5.87 -6.84 -2.04
CA PHE A 18 6.80 -5.96 -1.35
C PHE A 18 8.04 -6.77 -0.97
N ASP A 19 9.13 -6.60 -1.71
CA ASP A 19 10.33 -7.41 -1.56
C ASP A 19 11.60 -6.57 -1.68
N GLY A 20 12.55 -6.78 -0.78
CA GLY A 20 13.89 -6.20 -0.84
C GLY A 20 13.94 -4.68 -1.05
N ARG A 21 14.95 -4.23 -1.80
CA ARG A 21 15.20 -2.81 -2.08
C ARG A 21 14.27 -2.29 -3.16
N SER A 22 13.74 -1.08 -2.97
CA SER A 22 12.83 -0.41 -3.90
C SER A 22 13.48 -0.16 -5.27
N GLU A 23 12.68 -0.25 -6.33
CA GLU A 23 13.05 0.12 -7.68
C GLU A 23 13.10 1.65 -7.87
N LEU A 24 14.01 2.13 -8.72
CA LEU A 24 14.12 3.56 -9.03
C LEU A 24 13.35 3.91 -10.31
N GLY A 25 12.43 4.87 -10.20
CA GLY A 25 11.73 5.46 -11.34
C GLY A 25 10.21 5.25 -11.29
N PRO A 26 9.49 5.54 -12.39
CA PRO A 26 8.02 5.56 -12.41
C PRO A 26 7.40 4.17 -12.67
N ARG A 27 8.20 3.11 -12.73
CA ARG A 27 7.76 1.75 -13.03
C ARG A 27 8.02 0.89 -11.80
N ALA A 28 7.03 0.09 -11.44
CA ALA A 28 7.31 -1.03 -10.57
C ALA A 28 7.88 -2.17 -11.39
N LEU A 29 9.01 -2.70 -10.93
CA LEU A 29 9.83 -3.67 -11.62
C LEU A 29 9.89 -4.97 -10.82
N GLY A 30 8.94 -5.22 -9.92
CA GLY A 30 8.82 -6.49 -9.20
C GLY A 30 9.32 -6.44 -7.76
N GLN A 31 9.54 -5.26 -7.19
CA GLN A 31 9.90 -5.07 -5.77
C GLN A 31 8.79 -4.34 -5.04
N ARG A 32 8.06 -3.45 -5.71
CA ARG A 32 6.84 -2.78 -5.22
C ARG A 32 5.72 -2.90 -6.25
N THR A 33 5.26 -4.13 -6.50
CA THR A 33 4.38 -4.48 -7.62
C THR A 33 3.05 -5.08 -7.14
N ILE A 34 1.99 -4.93 -7.93
CA ILE A 34 0.81 -5.80 -7.87
C ILE A 34 0.89 -6.79 -9.03
N LEU A 35 0.84 -8.08 -8.70
CA LEU A 35 0.81 -9.21 -9.62
C LEU A 35 -0.61 -9.72 -9.81
N TYR A 36 -0.93 -10.12 -11.04
CA TYR A 36 -2.23 -10.70 -11.36
C TYR A 36 -2.16 -11.68 -12.55
N ASP A 37 -3.15 -12.57 -12.65
CA ASP A 37 -3.26 -13.52 -13.77
C ASP A 37 -3.56 -12.78 -15.09
N PRO A 38 -2.65 -12.83 -16.06
CA PRO A 38 -2.81 -12.10 -17.31
C PRO A 38 -3.80 -12.76 -18.28
N ARG A 39 -4.16 -14.03 -18.07
CA ARG A 39 -5.05 -14.82 -18.94
C ARG A 39 -6.51 -14.39 -18.83
N ARG A 40 -6.85 -13.69 -17.76
CA ARG A 40 -8.22 -13.27 -17.46
C ARG A 40 -8.69 -12.13 -18.35
N SER A 41 -9.76 -12.34 -19.09
CA SER A 41 -10.39 -11.30 -19.93
C SER A 41 -10.96 -10.13 -19.10
N ASP A 42 -11.43 -10.41 -17.88
CA ASP A 42 -11.95 -9.42 -16.93
C ASP A 42 -10.86 -8.78 -16.05
N GLY A 43 -9.59 -9.16 -16.21
CA GLY A 43 -8.52 -8.77 -15.29
C GLY A 43 -8.27 -7.27 -15.22
N LYS A 44 -8.36 -6.56 -16.36
CA LYS A 44 -8.23 -5.10 -16.39
C LYS A 44 -9.36 -4.42 -15.61
N GLU A 45 -10.58 -4.90 -15.77
CA GLU A 45 -11.76 -4.37 -15.09
C GLU A 45 -11.67 -4.62 -13.58
N ILE A 46 -11.32 -5.83 -13.17
CA ILE A 46 -11.13 -6.21 -11.76
C ILE A 46 -10.09 -5.30 -11.10
N LEU A 47 -8.90 -5.16 -11.69
CA LEU A 47 -7.85 -4.33 -11.11
C LEU A 47 -8.22 -2.84 -11.06
N ASN A 48 -8.84 -2.32 -12.13
CA ASN A 48 -9.29 -0.93 -12.16
C ASN A 48 -10.41 -0.67 -11.15
N ARG A 49 -11.34 -1.61 -10.94
CA ARG A 49 -12.44 -1.46 -9.98
C ARG A 49 -11.99 -1.65 -8.54
N ARG A 50 -11.21 -2.69 -8.25
CA ARG A 50 -10.85 -3.11 -6.88
C ARG A 50 -9.66 -2.35 -6.30
N VAL A 51 -8.74 -1.88 -7.14
CA VAL A 51 -7.44 -1.36 -6.66
C VAL A 51 -7.08 -0.02 -7.27
N LYS A 52 -7.06 0.08 -8.59
CA LYS A 52 -6.48 1.27 -9.25
C LYS A 52 -7.40 2.46 -9.29
N HIS A 53 -8.71 2.26 -9.37
CA HIS A 53 -9.73 3.31 -9.50
C HIS A 53 -9.41 4.31 -10.63
N ARG A 54 -8.87 3.80 -11.75
CA ARG A 54 -8.43 4.57 -12.93
C ARG A 54 -9.19 4.18 -14.19
N GLU A 55 -8.99 4.95 -15.25
CA GLU A 55 -9.71 4.78 -16.51
C GLU A 55 -9.43 3.43 -17.18
N MET A 56 -10.47 2.81 -17.74
CA MET A 56 -10.39 1.44 -18.28
C MET A 56 -9.40 1.27 -19.43
N PHE A 57 -9.10 2.34 -20.17
CA PHE A 57 -8.22 2.30 -21.33
C PHE A 57 -6.73 2.26 -20.97
N ARG A 58 -6.34 2.56 -19.72
CA ARG A 58 -4.92 2.53 -19.34
C ARG A 58 -4.41 1.10 -19.32
N PRO A 59 -3.39 0.76 -20.13
CA PRO A 59 -2.89 -0.60 -20.18
C PRO A 59 -2.14 -1.00 -18.91
N PHE A 60 -2.05 -2.31 -18.70
CA PHE A 60 -1.13 -2.95 -17.78
C PHE A 60 0.01 -3.62 -18.57
N ALA A 61 1.10 -3.95 -17.89
CA ALA A 61 2.30 -4.47 -18.52
C ALA A 61 2.55 -5.93 -18.13
N PRO A 62 3.09 -6.76 -19.02
CA PRO A 62 3.57 -8.08 -18.66
C PRO A 62 4.98 -8.01 -18.05
N VAL A 63 5.22 -8.87 -17.07
CA VAL A 63 6.55 -9.35 -16.69
C VAL A 63 6.70 -10.79 -17.19
N ILE A 64 7.80 -11.10 -17.90
CA ILE A 64 8.02 -12.40 -18.57
C ILE A 64 9.40 -12.98 -18.21
N LEU A 65 9.49 -14.31 -18.15
CA LEU A 65 10.78 -15.02 -18.09
C LEU A 65 11.57 -14.70 -19.37
N ARG A 66 12.77 -14.14 -19.22
CA ARG A 66 13.61 -13.69 -20.34
C ARG A 66 13.75 -14.76 -21.43
N ASP A 67 13.99 -16.01 -21.04
CA ASP A 67 14.24 -17.12 -21.96
C ASP A 67 13.01 -17.49 -22.82
N HIS A 68 11.83 -17.01 -22.47
CA HIS A 68 10.59 -17.21 -23.23
C HIS A 68 10.14 -15.96 -24.01
N ALA A 69 10.93 -14.87 -24.00
CA ALA A 69 10.54 -13.62 -24.64
C ALA A 69 10.31 -13.79 -26.16
N GLN A 70 11.20 -14.49 -26.86
CA GLN A 70 11.11 -14.73 -28.30
C GLN A 70 9.98 -15.70 -28.69
N ASP A 71 9.51 -16.54 -27.77
CA ASP A 71 8.38 -17.44 -28.03
C ASP A 71 7.02 -16.71 -27.99
N TRP A 72 7.02 -15.48 -27.46
CA TRP A 72 5.81 -14.70 -27.19
C TRP A 72 5.77 -13.37 -27.93
N PHE A 73 6.94 -12.77 -28.20
CA PHE A 73 7.07 -11.45 -28.80
C PHE A 73 7.98 -11.47 -30.03
N ASP A 74 7.66 -10.61 -31.00
CA ASP A 74 8.50 -10.34 -32.17
C ASP A 74 9.68 -9.46 -31.76
N VAL A 75 10.75 -10.11 -31.28
CA VAL A 75 11.95 -9.45 -30.78
C VAL A 75 13.19 -10.26 -31.19
N ALA A 76 14.23 -9.56 -31.65
CA ALA A 76 15.49 -10.20 -31.99
C ALA A 76 16.23 -10.71 -30.74
N PRO A 77 17.03 -11.79 -30.82
CA PRO A 77 17.76 -12.33 -29.68
C PRO A 77 18.62 -11.33 -28.92
N GLU A 78 19.24 -10.39 -29.62
CA GLU A 78 20.05 -9.30 -29.09
C GLU A 78 19.24 -8.19 -28.39
N GLU A 79 17.92 -8.16 -28.60
CA GLU A 79 17.01 -7.14 -28.06
C GLU A 79 16.08 -7.66 -26.95
N GLN A 80 16.16 -8.95 -26.62
CA GLN A 80 15.28 -9.62 -25.66
C GLN A 80 15.40 -9.12 -24.21
N ASP A 81 16.37 -8.25 -23.92
CA ASP A 81 16.51 -7.62 -22.61
C ASP A 81 15.68 -6.34 -22.51
N SER A 82 14.64 -6.39 -21.67
CA SER A 82 13.82 -5.24 -21.27
C SER A 82 13.59 -5.21 -19.75
N PRO A 83 14.64 -5.05 -18.92
CA PRO A 83 14.51 -5.11 -17.46
C PRO A 83 13.72 -3.94 -16.87
N PHE A 84 13.58 -2.83 -17.59
CA PHE A 84 13.02 -1.57 -17.06
C PHE A 84 11.60 -1.26 -17.54
N MET A 85 10.95 -2.18 -18.26
CA MET A 85 9.58 -1.97 -18.76
C MET A 85 9.44 -0.67 -19.59
N LEU A 86 10.41 -0.41 -20.48
CA LEU A 86 10.47 0.78 -21.34
C LEU A 86 10.30 0.46 -22.83
N ARG A 87 10.34 -0.82 -23.21
CA ARG A 87 10.19 -1.28 -24.60
C ARG A 87 8.78 -1.81 -24.84
N VAL A 88 8.22 -1.48 -25.99
CA VAL A 88 6.95 -2.02 -26.48
C VAL A 88 7.26 -3.04 -27.55
N TRP A 89 6.74 -4.25 -27.39
CA TRP A 89 6.90 -5.35 -28.34
C TRP A 89 5.54 -5.85 -28.82
N THR A 90 5.53 -6.43 -30.01
CA THR A 90 4.35 -7.03 -30.62
C THR A 90 4.27 -8.50 -30.23
N PHE A 91 3.09 -8.98 -29.83
CA PHE A 91 2.89 -10.42 -29.59
C PHE A 91 2.96 -11.22 -30.90
N LEU A 92 3.51 -12.42 -30.83
CA LEU A 92 3.54 -13.35 -31.97
C LEU A 92 2.19 -14.03 -32.18
N GLY A 93 1.74 -14.10 -33.44
CA GLY A 93 0.54 -14.85 -33.84
C GLY A 93 -0.69 -14.50 -32.98
N SER A 94 -1.27 -15.50 -32.34
CA SER A 94 -2.44 -15.36 -31.46
C SER A 94 -2.09 -15.23 -29.97
N LYS A 95 -0.80 -15.10 -29.58
CA LYS A 95 -0.40 -15.09 -28.17
C LYS A 95 -1.09 -14.00 -27.35
N ALA A 96 -1.37 -12.85 -27.94
CA ALA A 96 -2.11 -11.76 -27.29
C ALA A 96 -3.50 -12.19 -26.76
N THR A 97 -4.19 -13.11 -27.45
CA THR A 97 -5.52 -13.59 -27.04
C THR A 97 -5.47 -14.50 -25.82
N LEU A 98 -4.30 -15.10 -25.54
CA LEU A 98 -4.08 -15.93 -24.36
C LEU A 98 -3.89 -15.08 -23.10
N VAL A 99 -3.51 -13.81 -23.24
CA VAL A 99 -3.14 -12.91 -22.13
C VAL A 99 -3.79 -11.52 -22.26
N PRO A 100 -5.14 -11.45 -22.39
CA PRO A 100 -5.85 -10.23 -22.70
C PRO A 100 -5.70 -9.12 -21.65
N ALA A 101 -5.32 -9.45 -20.40
CA ALA A 101 -5.18 -8.45 -19.35
C ALA A 101 -3.96 -7.53 -19.53
N VAL A 102 -2.96 -7.96 -20.31
CA VAL A 102 -1.71 -7.23 -20.56
C VAL A 102 -1.52 -6.81 -22.02
N ALA A 103 -2.32 -7.35 -22.95
CA ALA A 103 -2.29 -6.97 -24.35
C ALA A 103 -2.97 -5.61 -24.61
N HIS A 104 -2.34 -4.77 -25.43
CA HIS A 104 -2.95 -3.59 -26.00
C HIS A 104 -3.91 -3.97 -27.14
N VAL A 105 -4.74 -3.02 -27.57
CA VAL A 105 -5.73 -3.23 -28.66
C VAL A 105 -5.07 -3.53 -30.01
N ASP A 106 -3.82 -3.12 -30.18
CA ASP A 106 -2.99 -3.34 -31.38
C ASP A 106 -2.08 -4.58 -31.27
N ASN A 107 -2.34 -5.47 -30.30
CA ASN A 107 -1.54 -6.66 -29.99
C ASN A 107 -0.09 -6.36 -29.59
N THR A 108 0.18 -5.16 -29.05
CA THR A 108 1.46 -4.85 -28.41
C THR A 108 1.38 -4.96 -26.88
N ALA A 109 2.53 -4.95 -26.21
CA ALA A 109 2.61 -4.74 -24.78
C ALA A 109 3.95 -4.10 -24.41
N ARG A 110 3.97 -3.36 -23.28
CA ARG A 110 5.22 -2.84 -22.73
C ARG A 110 5.85 -3.84 -21.77
N VAL A 111 6.90 -4.52 -22.21
CA VAL A 111 7.38 -5.75 -21.58
C VAL A 111 8.48 -5.49 -20.56
N GLN A 112 8.39 -6.16 -19.41
CA GLN A 112 9.52 -6.36 -18.51
C GLN A 112 10.04 -7.79 -18.63
N THR A 113 11.34 -7.98 -18.87
CA THR A 113 11.97 -9.31 -18.80
C THR A 113 12.68 -9.49 -17.48
N ILE A 114 12.59 -10.70 -16.91
CA ILE A 114 13.27 -11.05 -15.66
C ILE A 114 14.13 -12.29 -15.81
N THR A 115 15.17 -12.35 -15.00
CA THR A 115 16.07 -13.48 -14.84
C THR A 115 16.23 -13.80 -13.36
N ARG A 116 16.65 -15.03 -13.06
CA ARG A 116 16.74 -15.52 -11.68
C ARG A 116 17.83 -14.81 -10.87
N ASP A 117 18.91 -14.37 -11.52
CA ASP A 117 20.02 -13.65 -10.90
C ASP A 117 19.64 -12.24 -10.42
N VAL A 118 18.67 -11.60 -11.08
CA VAL A 118 18.22 -10.24 -10.72
C VAL A 118 17.03 -10.29 -9.74
N GLN A 119 16.07 -11.19 -9.95
CA GLN A 119 14.82 -11.25 -9.16
C GLN A 119 14.45 -12.69 -8.80
N PRO A 120 15.20 -13.35 -7.90
CA PRO A 120 15.07 -14.79 -7.67
C PRO A 120 13.67 -15.20 -7.19
N LEU A 121 13.07 -14.46 -6.24
CA LEU A 121 11.75 -14.80 -5.70
C LEU A 121 10.64 -14.65 -6.74
N LEU A 122 10.60 -13.52 -7.46
CA LEU A 122 9.62 -13.30 -8.53
C LEU A 122 9.82 -14.27 -9.69
N PHE A 123 11.08 -14.58 -10.03
CA PHE A 123 11.41 -15.58 -11.04
C PHE A 123 10.87 -16.97 -10.65
N ASP A 124 11.04 -17.38 -9.39
CA ASP A 124 10.57 -18.69 -8.92
C ASP A 124 9.03 -18.76 -8.91
N VAL A 125 8.35 -17.67 -8.54
CA VAL A 125 6.87 -17.55 -8.65
C VAL A 125 6.41 -17.63 -10.11
N LEU A 126 7.02 -16.85 -11.00
CA LEU A 126 6.66 -16.83 -12.41
C LEU A 126 6.95 -18.17 -13.09
N SER A 127 8.04 -18.84 -12.70
CA SER A 127 8.37 -20.19 -13.16
C SER A 127 7.36 -21.23 -12.68
N ALA A 128 6.91 -21.13 -11.43
CA ALA A 128 5.85 -21.99 -10.91
C ALA A 128 4.51 -21.75 -11.61
N PHE A 129 4.14 -20.49 -11.85
CA PHE A 129 2.96 -20.12 -12.63
C PHE A 129 3.05 -20.64 -14.06
N PHE A 130 4.22 -20.56 -14.70
CA PHE A 130 4.45 -21.13 -16.02
C PHE A 130 4.24 -22.65 -16.04
N ALA A 131 4.80 -23.37 -15.06
CA ALA A 131 4.63 -24.82 -14.95
C ALA A 131 3.16 -25.24 -14.79
N GLU A 132 2.35 -24.43 -14.10
CA GLU A 132 0.92 -24.70 -13.87
C GLU A 132 0.04 -24.30 -15.06
N THR A 133 0.42 -23.30 -15.84
CA THR A 133 -0.47 -22.64 -16.80
C THR A 133 -0.02 -22.70 -18.26
N GLY A 134 1.25 -23.00 -18.51
CA GLY A 134 1.88 -22.85 -19.83
C GLY A 134 2.10 -21.39 -20.26
N VAL A 135 1.85 -20.41 -19.40
CA VAL A 135 2.03 -18.97 -19.66
C VAL A 135 3.22 -18.44 -18.85
N PRO A 136 4.34 -18.03 -19.48
CA PRO A 136 5.58 -17.61 -18.80
C PRO A 136 5.58 -16.13 -18.42
N LEU A 137 4.39 -15.52 -18.33
CA LEU A 137 4.22 -14.10 -18.05
C LEU A 137 3.12 -13.86 -16.99
N LEU A 138 3.28 -12.78 -16.23
CA LEU A 138 2.30 -12.26 -15.27
C LEU A 138 1.97 -10.81 -15.59
N LEU A 139 0.81 -10.33 -15.16
CA LEU A 139 0.53 -8.90 -15.14
C LEU A 139 1.35 -8.25 -14.02
N ASN A 140 2.12 -7.22 -14.34
CA ASN A 140 2.82 -6.35 -13.40
C ASN A 140 2.28 -4.93 -13.49
N THR A 141 1.88 -4.37 -12.35
CA THR A 141 1.60 -2.94 -12.20
C THR A 141 2.18 -2.40 -10.90
N SER A 142 2.29 -1.08 -10.78
CA SER A 142 2.78 -0.44 -9.56
C SER A 142 1.98 -0.83 -8.33
N TYR A 143 2.59 -0.99 -7.18
CA TYR A 143 1.85 -1.18 -5.95
C TYR A 143 1.48 0.19 -5.38
N ASN A 144 0.27 0.64 -5.71
CA ASN A 144 -0.35 1.90 -5.31
C ASN A 144 -1.80 2.00 -5.82
N VAL A 145 -2.53 3.03 -5.39
CA VAL A 145 -3.80 3.47 -5.98
C VAL A 145 -3.60 4.68 -6.90
N ALA A 146 -4.60 5.06 -7.70
CA ALA A 146 -4.50 6.26 -8.53
C ALA A 146 -4.33 7.52 -7.68
N GLY A 147 -3.37 8.37 -8.08
CA GLY A 147 -3.05 9.62 -7.38
C GLY A 147 -2.01 9.48 -6.27
N GLU A 148 -1.53 8.27 -5.99
CA GLU A 148 -0.50 8.02 -4.97
C GLU A 148 0.82 7.53 -5.59
N PRO A 149 1.97 7.80 -4.95
CA PRO A 149 3.25 7.22 -5.34
C PRO A 149 3.26 5.70 -5.12
N ILE A 150 4.28 5.03 -5.65
CA ILE A 150 4.56 3.62 -5.34
C ILE A 150 4.83 3.50 -3.84
N VAL A 151 4.31 2.45 -3.20
CA VAL A 151 4.57 2.15 -1.78
C VAL A 151 6.08 1.98 -1.54
N GLU A 152 6.61 2.55 -0.47
CA GLU A 152 8.06 2.50 -0.19
C GLU A 152 8.37 1.67 1.06
N THR A 153 7.59 1.86 2.12
CA THR A 153 7.74 1.21 3.42
C THR A 153 6.80 0.00 3.57
N PRO A 154 7.11 -0.96 4.46
CA PRO A 154 6.19 -2.06 4.74
C PRO A 154 4.81 -1.57 5.19
N GLU A 155 4.77 -0.48 5.94
CA GLU A 155 3.54 0.16 6.39
C GLU A 155 2.73 0.71 5.22
N ASP A 156 3.37 1.28 4.18
CA ASP A 156 2.69 1.73 2.95
C ASP A 156 1.99 0.55 2.25
N ALA A 157 2.69 -0.57 2.13
CA ALA A 157 2.18 -1.77 1.47
C ALA A 157 1.03 -2.42 2.24
N LEU A 158 1.15 -2.54 3.56
CA LEU A 158 0.06 -3.01 4.43
C LEU A 158 -1.14 -2.07 4.36
N PHE A 159 -0.91 -0.76 4.37
CA PHE A 159 -1.97 0.21 4.24
C PHE A 159 -2.69 0.09 2.90
N CYS A 160 -1.94 -0.05 1.80
CA CYS A 160 -2.51 -0.27 0.46
C CYS A 160 -3.29 -1.60 0.39
N LEU A 161 -2.78 -2.67 1.00
CA LEU A 161 -3.51 -3.94 1.14
C LEU A 161 -4.87 -3.71 1.84
N MET A 162 -4.87 -3.04 2.99
CA MET A 162 -6.06 -2.85 3.83
C MET A 162 -7.10 -1.90 3.24
N SER A 163 -6.67 -0.93 2.43
CA SER A 163 -7.54 0.10 1.82
C SER A 163 -8.09 -0.28 0.45
N THR A 164 -7.60 -1.35 -0.17
CA THR A 164 -7.97 -1.76 -1.54
C THR A 164 -8.53 -3.17 -1.55
N GLY A 165 -9.05 -3.61 -2.69
CA GLY A 165 -9.43 -5.00 -2.92
C GLY A 165 -8.27 -5.94 -3.22
N ILE A 166 -7.03 -5.65 -2.83
CA ILE A 166 -5.92 -6.62 -2.88
C ILE A 166 -6.21 -7.76 -1.88
N ASP A 167 -5.96 -9.00 -2.31
CA ASP A 167 -6.31 -10.21 -1.56
C ASP A 167 -5.22 -10.61 -0.55
N CYS A 168 -3.96 -10.49 -0.98
CA CYS A 168 -2.79 -10.72 -0.12
C CYS A 168 -1.60 -9.86 -0.55
N CYS A 169 -0.62 -9.72 0.34
CA CYS A 169 0.66 -9.11 0.03
C CYS A 169 1.80 -10.04 0.43
N ILE A 170 2.80 -10.17 -0.44
CA ILE A 170 4.02 -10.88 -0.15
C ILE A 170 5.01 -9.91 0.50
N PHE A 171 5.53 -10.29 1.66
CA PHE A 171 6.63 -9.62 2.35
C PHE A 171 7.77 -10.61 2.50
N ASP A 172 8.84 -10.44 1.73
CA ASP A 172 9.95 -11.38 1.62
C ASP A 172 9.45 -12.82 1.36
N ASP A 173 9.48 -13.69 2.36
CA ASP A 173 9.07 -15.10 2.28
C ASP A 173 7.66 -15.40 2.84
N ARG A 174 6.89 -14.36 3.16
CA ARG A 174 5.60 -14.49 3.86
C ARG A 174 4.43 -14.02 3.02
N ILE A 175 3.33 -14.78 3.08
CA ILE A 175 2.04 -14.39 2.52
C ILE A 175 1.22 -13.74 3.63
N VAL A 176 0.97 -12.44 3.53
CA VAL A 176 0.14 -11.68 4.46
C VAL A 176 -1.25 -11.48 3.88
N ARG A 177 -2.29 -11.83 4.63
CA ARG A 177 -3.70 -11.74 4.24
C ARG A 177 -4.48 -10.93 5.25
N LYS A 178 -5.59 -10.36 4.78
CA LYS A 178 -6.64 -9.85 5.66
C LYS A 178 -7.27 -11.00 6.43
N GLN A 179 -7.67 -10.73 7.68
CA GLN A 179 -8.49 -11.69 8.43
C GLN A 179 -9.83 -11.89 7.73
N GLU A 180 -10.39 -13.09 7.87
CA GLU A 180 -11.70 -13.41 7.34
C GLU A 180 -12.76 -12.49 7.95
N GLY A 181 -13.58 -11.86 7.09
CA GLY A 181 -14.57 -10.86 7.50
C GLY A 181 -14.08 -9.41 7.45
N PHE A 182 -12.76 -9.15 7.36
CA PHE A 182 -12.22 -7.80 7.17
C PHE A 182 -12.32 -7.38 5.70
N LYS A 183 -13.20 -6.43 5.40
CA LYS A 183 -13.47 -5.93 4.05
C LYS A 183 -12.83 -4.57 3.80
N SER A 184 -12.80 -3.69 4.80
CA SER A 184 -12.30 -2.32 4.65
C SER A 184 -11.70 -1.77 5.94
N LEU A 185 -10.94 -0.67 5.83
CA LEU A 185 -10.46 0.09 7.01
C LEU A 185 -11.59 0.55 7.95
N LEU A 186 -12.84 0.57 7.51
CA LEU A 186 -13.98 0.90 8.38
C LEU A 186 -14.34 -0.24 9.33
N ASP A 187 -13.92 -1.48 9.06
CA ASP A 187 -14.09 -2.60 9.99
C ASP A 187 -13.13 -2.50 11.20
N LEU A 188 -12.12 -1.62 11.13
CA LEU A 188 -11.23 -1.36 12.25
C LEU A 188 -11.96 -0.61 13.36
N ARG A 189 -11.64 -0.96 14.61
CA ARG A 189 -11.98 -0.20 15.83
C ARG A 189 -10.71 0.43 16.41
N PRO A 190 -10.14 1.48 15.77
CA PRO A 190 -8.99 2.16 16.33
C PRO A 190 -9.29 2.66 17.74
N ARG A 191 -8.40 2.39 18.70
CA ARG A 191 -8.43 2.98 20.05
C ARG A 191 -7.50 4.19 20.09
N ILE A 192 -7.97 5.32 20.64
CA ILE A 192 -7.19 6.48 21.02
C ILE A 192 -7.03 6.46 22.53
N SER A 193 -5.89 6.00 23.04
CA SER A 193 -5.69 6.02 24.50
C SER A 193 -5.14 7.35 25.06
N ALA A 194 -5.92 8.42 24.82
CA ALA A 194 -6.05 9.61 25.68
C ALA A 194 -4.86 10.60 25.81
N LYS A 195 -4.86 11.64 24.97
CA LYS A 195 -5.00 13.06 25.37
C LYS A 195 -5.11 13.93 24.12
N ALA A 196 -6.25 14.60 23.97
CA ALA A 196 -6.46 15.63 22.97
C ALA A 196 -5.91 16.96 23.47
N ILE A 197 -4.97 17.57 22.76
CA ILE A 197 -4.63 18.98 22.99
C ILE A 197 -4.99 19.75 21.73
N MET A 198 -6.00 20.60 21.86
CA MET A 198 -6.33 21.57 20.83
C MET A 198 -5.27 22.68 20.89
N ALA A 199 -4.58 22.91 19.78
CA ALA A 199 -3.61 23.99 19.66
C ALA A 199 -4.00 24.87 18.47
N ASP A 200 -4.19 26.16 18.70
CA ASP A 200 -4.38 27.14 17.64
C ASP A 200 -3.02 27.43 16.97
N LEU A 201 -2.68 26.60 15.99
CA LEU A 201 -1.45 26.74 15.21
C LEU A 201 -1.75 27.56 13.94
N PRO A 202 -1.22 28.78 13.80
CA PRO A 202 -1.45 29.58 12.60
C PRO A 202 -0.83 28.89 11.38
N VAL A 203 -1.66 28.54 10.40
CA VAL A 203 -1.22 27.97 9.12
C VAL A 203 -1.17 29.07 8.07
N VAL A 204 0.02 29.39 7.58
CA VAL A 204 0.25 30.36 6.49
C VAL A 204 0.86 29.62 5.30
N ALA A 205 0.18 29.69 4.15
CA ALA A 205 0.59 29.00 2.91
C ALA A 205 0.88 27.49 3.08
N GLY A 206 0.10 26.80 3.91
CA GLY A 206 0.27 25.37 4.20
C GLY A 206 1.34 25.05 5.25
N CYS A 207 2.04 26.06 5.80
CA CYS A 207 3.03 25.88 6.86
C CYS A 207 2.44 26.22 8.22
N VAL A 208 2.56 25.31 9.20
CA VAL A 208 2.38 25.66 10.61
C VAL A 208 3.49 26.63 10.99
N MET A 209 3.12 27.87 11.32
CA MET A 209 4.05 28.88 11.79
C MET A 209 4.29 28.68 13.28
N ALA A 210 5.54 28.44 13.67
CA ALA A 210 5.95 28.71 15.04
C ALA A 210 5.83 30.23 15.25
N SER A 211 5.21 30.68 16.34
CA SER A 211 5.14 32.11 16.65
C SER A 211 6.55 32.69 16.73
N ALA A 212 6.77 33.85 16.13
CA ALA A 212 8.07 34.47 15.88
C ALA A 212 8.84 34.98 17.13
N ASP A 213 8.63 34.38 18.30
CA ASP A 213 9.39 34.64 19.53
C ASP A 213 10.18 33.38 19.94
N ASP A 214 11.26 33.11 19.21
CA ASP A 214 12.22 32.02 19.52
C ASP A 214 13.01 32.23 20.84
N ALA A 215 12.62 33.18 21.70
CA ALA A 215 13.22 33.41 23.01
C ALA A 215 12.28 33.10 24.20
N ALA A 216 11.02 32.75 23.94
CA ALA A 216 10.05 32.36 24.95
C ALA A 216 9.21 31.18 24.45
N VAL A 217 9.88 30.12 23.99
CA VAL A 217 9.23 28.81 23.98
C VAL A 217 9.00 28.49 25.45
N ALA A 218 7.78 28.78 25.95
CA ALA A 218 7.29 28.18 27.19
C ALA A 218 7.67 26.70 27.10
N PRO A 219 8.32 26.14 28.14
CA PRO A 219 8.83 24.78 28.08
C PRO A 219 7.72 23.94 27.47
N SER A 220 8.06 23.23 26.39
CA SER A 220 7.14 22.28 25.79
C SER A 220 6.45 21.59 26.97
N PRO A 221 5.10 21.48 27.02
CA PRO A 221 4.39 20.84 28.14
C PRO A 221 4.78 19.35 28.35
N TRP A 222 5.87 18.93 27.69
CA TRP A 222 6.41 17.62 27.46
C TRP A 222 7.92 17.57 27.75
N GLN A 223 8.52 18.52 28.48
CA GLN A 223 9.82 18.26 29.14
C GLN A 223 9.73 17.05 30.08
N ASP A 224 8.54 16.77 30.61
CA ASP A 224 8.28 15.69 31.58
C ASP A 224 7.47 14.50 31.02
N ALA A 225 7.09 14.48 29.72
CA ALA A 225 6.47 13.29 29.15
C ALA A 225 7.54 12.21 28.95
N LEU A 226 7.40 11.11 29.70
CA LEU A 226 8.30 9.97 29.84
C LEU A 226 8.52 9.12 28.56
N ILE A 227 8.35 9.68 27.36
CA ILE A 227 8.68 9.01 26.10
C ILE A 227 9.63 9.93 25.33
N PRO A 228 10.85 9.48 24.98
CA PRO A 228 11.79 10.28 24.20
C PRO A 228 11.14 10.62 22.86
N PHE A 229 10.68 11.86 22.74
CA PHE A 229 10.03 12.40 21.56
C PHE A 229 11.10 12.73 20.53
N GLU A 230 11.28 11.87 19.51
CA GLU A 230 12.30 12.13 18.50
C GLU A 230 11.94 13.32 17.61
N PRO A 231 12.87 14.27 17.37
CA PRO A 231 12.68 15.42 16.48
C PRO A 231 12.24 15.06 15.04
N SER A 232 12.49 13.83 14.59
CA SER A 232 12.08 13.30 13.29
C SER A 232 10.55 13.26 13.12
N ALA A 233 9.79 13.03 14.20
CA ALA A 233 8.33 13.01 14.18
C ALA A 233 7.70 14.39 13.88
N MET A 234 8.37 15.49 14.25
CA MET A 234 7.91 16.84 13.92
C MET A 234 7.96 17.14 12.41
N TRP A 235 8.83 16.47 11.65
CA TRP A 235 8.96 16.68 10.21
C TRP A 235 7.75 16.13 9.44
N HIS A 236 7.31 14.91 9.79
CA HIS A 236 6.13 14.25 9.19
C HIS A 236 4.83 15.04 9.42
N VAL A 237 4.70 15.61 10.63
CA VAL A 237 3.62 16.53 10.99
C VAL A 237 3.60 17.77 10.08
N ARG A 238 4.75 18.39 9.80
CA ARG A 238 4.84 19.57 8.93
C ARG A 238 4.44 19.28 7.48
N ASP A 239 4.83 18.14 6.92
CA ASP A 239 4.51 17.76 5.53
C ASP A 239 3.03 17.35 5.32
N ALA A 240 2.39 16.74 6.34
CA ALA A 240 0.96 16.42 6.28
C ALA A 240 0.08 17.68 6.19
N VAL A 241 0.46 18.76 6.89
CA VAL A 241 -0.24 20.06 6.85
C VAL A 241 -0.04 20.79 5.53
N ARG A 242 1.17 20.73 4.94
CA ARG A 242 1.50 21.36 3.64
C ARG A 242 0.52 21.05 2.52
N SER A 243 -0.12 19.89 2.56
CA SER A 243 -0.92 19.38 1.43
C SER A 243 -2.44 19.56 1.56
N ARG A 244 -2.98 19.98 2.72
CA ARG A 244 -4.43 19.79 3.01
C ARG A 244 -5.18 20.92 3.71
N SER A 245 -4.54 22.00 4.16
CA SER A 245 -5.24 23.07 4.89
C SER A 245 -5.11 24.44 4.22
N GLY A 246 -6.26 25.09 4.00
CA GLY A 246 -6.33 26.51 3.64
C GLY A 246 -5.94 27.42 4.81
N SER A 247 -5.57 28.66 4.47
CA SER A 247 -5.30 29.72 5.46
C SER A 247 -6.42 29.81 6.50
N GLY A 248 -6.09 29.73 7.79
CA GLY A 248 -7.05 29.85 8.90
C GLY A 248 -7.70 28.55 9.41
N SER A 249 -7.22 27.37 8.98
CA SER A 249 -7.74 26.08 9.48
C SER A 249 -7.30 25.80 10.92
N ARG A 250 -8.23 25.32 11.77
CA ARG A 250 -7.91 24.80 13.11
C ARG A 250 -7.32 23.39 13.04
N MET A 251 -6.17 23.22 13.66
CA MET A 251 -5.47 21.94 13.75
C MET A 251 -5.64 21.36 15.15
N ALA A 252 -5.69 20.04 15.24
CA ALA A 252 -5.74 19.31 16.50
C ALA A 252 -4.55 18.37 16.58
N TYR A 253 -3.99 18.29 17.77
CA TYR A 253 -2.90 17.38 18.10
C TYR A 253 -3.43 16.31 19.06
N GLY A 254 -3.16 15.05 18.73
CA GLY A 254 -3.59 13.90 19.50
C GLY A 254 -2.45 12.94 19.79
N LEU A 255 -2.39 12.46 21.02
CA LEU A 255 -1.65 11.23 21.32
C LEU A 255 -2.59 10.05 21.12
N VAL A 256 -2.27 9.19 20.15
CA VAL A 256 -2.96 7.92 19.93
C VAL A 256 -2.11 6.79 20.47
N GLN A 257 -2.55 6.22 21.57
CA GLN A 257 -1.98 5.00 22.11
C GLN A 257 -2.57 3.79 21.39
N THR A 258 -1.70 3.01 20.77
CA THR A 258 -2.01 1.72 20.15
C THR A 258 -1.54 0.59 21.07
N GLU A 259 -1.89 -0.66 20.79
CA GLU A 259 -1.35 -1.83 21.51
C GLU A 259 0.19 -1.99 21.36
N TRP A 260 0.81 -1.12 20.55
CA TRP A 260 2.18 -1.22 20.08
C TRP A 260 3.01 0.05 20.33
N GLY A 261 2.44 1.00 21.08
CA GLY A 261 3.10 2.24 21.51
C GLY A 261 2.30 3.51 21.19
N ASP A 262 2.74 4.61 21.79
CA ASP A 262 2.12 5.93 21.68
C ASP A 262 2.59 6.64 20.41
N VAL A 263 1.65 7.24 19.68
CA VAL A 263 1.92 7.98 18.45
C VAL A 263 1.31 9.37 18.52
N ALA A 264 2.12 10.38 18.24
CA ALA A 264 1.67 11.75 18.11
C ALA A 264 1.19 12.05 16.68
N VAL A 265 -0.07 12.48 16.54
CA VAL A 265 -0.67 12.85 15.24
C VAL A 265 -1.10 14.31 15.25
N LEU A 266 -0.76 15.05 14.18
CA LEU A 266 -1.32 16.37 13.91
C LEU A 266 -2.26 16.28 12.71
N ILE A 267 -3.53 16.58 12.91
CA ILE A 267 -4.56 16.49 11.88
C ILE A 267 -5.56 17.64 12.03
N PRO A 268 -6.27 18.05 10.97
CA PRO A 268 -7.32 19.05 11.10
C PRO A 268 -8.36 18.66 12.15
N GLU A 269 -8.87 19.64 12.91
CA GLU A 269 -9.76 19.44 14.07
C GLU A 269 -10.95 18.52 13.76
N GLN A 270 -11.54 18.66 12.57
CA GLN A 270 -12.66 17.83 12.12
C GLN A 270 -12.34 16.33 12.04
N TYR A 271 -11.11 15.96 11.67
CA TYR A 271 -10.66 14.56 11.63
C TYR A 271 -10.27 14.06 13.02
N PHE A 272 -9.81 14.95 13.89
CA PHE A 272 -9.52 14.60 15.27
C PHE A 272 -10.80 14.29 16.06
N ARG A 273 -11.81 15.16 15.96
CA ARG A 273 -13.14 14.93 16.54
C ARG A 273 -13.82 13.67 16.02
N LEU A 274 -13.52 13.31 14.77
CA LEU A 274 -13.96 12.05 14.16
C LEU A 274 -13.31 10.85 14.87
N LEU A 275 -11.99 10.85 15.01
CA LEU A 275 -11.30 9.72 15.62
C LEU A 275 -11.73 9.48 17.05
N THR A 276 -11.93 10.54 17.84
CA THR A 276 -12.41 10.41 19.24
C THR A 276 -13.76 9.70 19.35
N LYS A 277 -14.53 9.59 18.25
CA LYS A 277 -15.76 8.80 18.22
C LYS A 277 -15.51 7.31 17.97
N ILE A 278 -14.44 6.96 17.25
CA ILE A 278 -14.10 5.58 16.84
C ILE A 278 -13.30 4.84 17.93
N ASP A 279 -12.82 5.54 18.97
CA ASP A 279 -11.97 5.11 20.09
C ASP A 279 -12.39 3.79 20.79
N GLY A 280 -12.17 2.64 20.13
CA GLY A 280 -12.49 1.29 20.61
C GLY A 280 -13.96 0.94 20.83
N ILE A 281 -14.86 1.91 20.76
CA ILE A 281 -16.27 1.77 21.12
C ILE A 281 -17.13 1.47 19.88
N CYS A 282 -16.88 2.15 18.75
CA CYS A 282 -17.58 1.92 17.49
C CYS A 282 -16.60 1.78 16.32
N ASP A 283 -16.97 1.01 15.30
CA ASP A 283 -16.21 0.91 14.05
C ASP A 283 -16.63 2.02 13.07
N GLY A 284 -15.89 2.15 11.97
CA GLY A 284 -16.18 3.15 10.94
C GLY A 284 -17.58 2.98 10.31
N HIS A 285 -18.12 1.76 10.29
CA HIS A 285 -19.47 1.49 9.79
C HIS A 285 -20.54 2.06 10.73
N ALA A 286 -20.46 1.77 12.03
CA ALA A 286 -21.38 2.32 13.03
C ALA A 286 -21.33 3.87 13.07
N LEU A 287 -20.18 4.46 12.73
CA LEU A 287 -20.04 5.90 12.62
C LEU A 287 -20.76 6.49 11.39
N LEU A 288 -20.74 5.81 10.24
CA LEU A 288 -21.51 6.22 9.06
C LEU A 288 -23.01 6.23 9.36
N ASP A 289 -23.49 5.21 10.07
CA ASP A 289 -24.91 5.07 10.41
C ASP A 289 -25.40 6.15 11.39
N THR A 290 -24.50 6.66 12.24
CA THR A 290 -24.84 7.65 13.29
C THR A 290 -24.56 9.10 12.88
N THR A 291 -23.84 9.34 11.79
CA THR A 291 -23.43 10.70 11.39
C THR A 291 -24.05 11.11 10.05
N CYS A 292 -25.09 11.93 10.10
CA CYS A 292 -25.72 12.50 8.90
C CYS A 292 -24.73 13.43 8.16
N GLY A 293 -24.31 13.04 6.95
CA GLY A 293 -23.55 13.92 6.04
C GLY A 293 -22.12 13.48 5.69
N TRP A 294 -21.64 12.34 6.20
CA TRP A 294 -20.35 11.77 5.79
C TRP A 294 -20.55 10.65 4.78
N SER A 295 -19.67 10.58 3.77
CA SER A 295 -19.65 9.45 2.83
C SER A 295 -18.59 8.43 3.23
N GLU A 296 -18.83 7.16 2.92
CA GLU A 296 -17.87 6.06 3.11
C GLU A 296 -16.48 6.40 2.54
N LYS A 297 -16.46 6.94 1.31
CA LYS A 297 -15.25 7.41 0.64
C LYS A 297 -14.49 8.46 1.45
N TRP A 298 -15.21 9.42 2.05
CA TRP A 298 -14.58 10.45 2.87
C TRP A 298 -13.98 9.85 4.13
N LEU A 299 -14.69 8.95 4.81
CA LEU A 299 -14.22 8.32 6.04
C LEU A 299 -13.00 7.42 5.80
N LEU A 300 -13.03 6.64 4.72
CA LEU A 300 -11.87 5.87 4.24
C LEU A 300 -10.68 6.79 3.94
N THR A 301 -10.90 7.93 3.28
CA THR A 301 -9.83 8.91 2.98
C THR A 301 -9.27 9.57 4.24
N ALA A 302 -10.13 9.84 5.23
CA ALA A 302 -9.73 10.40 6.51
C ALA A 302 -8.87 9.41 7.29
N LEU A 303 -9.35 8.17 7.45
CA LEU A 303 -8.60 7.06 8.07
C LEU A 303 -7.32 6.74 7.29
N ALA A 304 -7.35 6.85 5.96
CA ALA A 304 -6.16 6.71 5.13
C ALA A 304 -5.16 7.84 5.31
N GLY A 305 -5.63 9.06 5.53
CA GLY A 305 -4.79 10.22 5.84
C GLY A 305 -3.97 10.05 7.12
N LEU A 306 -4.41 9.17 8.02
CA LEU A 306 -3.75 8.88 9.29
C LEU A 306 -2.47 8.05 9.14
N TYR A 307 -2.33 7.36 8.00
CA TYR A 307 -1.08 6.72 7.60
C TYR A 307 0.09 7.72 7.57
N ARG A 308 -0.16 8.97 7.13
CA ARG A 308 0.87 10.02 7.07
C ARG A 308 1.30 10.54 8.45
N ALA A 309 0.61 10.13 9.52
CA ALA A 309 0.89 10.51 10.89
C ALA A 309 1.19 9.31 11.82
N SER A 310 1.41 8.10 11.27
CA SER A 310 1.95 6.93 12.01
C SER A 310 0.97 6.16 12.93
N LEU A 311 -0.30 5.98 12.57
CA LEU A 311 -1.29 5.34 13.46
C LEU A 311 -1.23 3.80 13.61
N ILE A 312 -0.32 3.10 12.93
CA ILE A 312 -0.23 1.63 12.97
C ILE A 312 1.24 1.22 13.16
N ARG A 313 1.62 0.81 14.37
CA ARG A 313 2.76 -0.09 14.60
C ARG A 313 2.21 -1.50 14.79
N PHE A 314 2.93 -2.55 14.39
CA PHE A 314 2.54 -3.93 14.69
C PHE A 314 3.48 -4.49 15.77
N SER A 315 2.97 -5.19 16.80
CA SER A 315 3.83 -6.09 17.58
C SER A 315 3.95 -7.42 16.86
N CYS A 316 5.16 -7.94 16.80
CA CYS A 316 5.34 -9.37 16.70
C CYS A 316 4.78 -9.98 17.99
N ALA A 317 3.67 -10.70 17.89
CA ALA A 317 3.40 -11.74 18.86
C ALA A 317 4.51 -12.79 18.68
N SER A 318 5.50 -12.77 19.58
CA SER A 318 6.31 -13.97 19.80
C SER A 318 5.32 -15.08 20.15
N LEU A 319 5.20 -16.08 19.28
CA LEU A 319 4.62 -17.36 19.64
C LEU A 319 5.39 -17.86 20.86
N SER A 320 4.80 -17.73 22.05
CA SER A 320 5.29 -18.40 23.25
C SER A 320 5.09 -19.90 23.05
N ALA A 321 6.09 -20.53 22.45
CA ALA A 321 6.27 -21.95 22.57
C ALA A 321 6.63 -22.28 24.02
N THR A 322 6.06 -23.39 24.48
CA THR A 322 6.47 -24.25 25.62
C THR A 322 6.03 -23.85 27.03
N GLU A 323 4.97 -24.54 27.44
CA GLU A 323 4.91 -25.36 28.66
C GLU A 323 6.20 -25.40 29.49
N GLY A 324 6.14 -24.84 30.70
CA GLY A 324 7.02 -25.18 31.81
C GLY A 324 6.17 -25.75 32.93
N LYS A 325 6.27 -27.06 33.14
CA LYS A 325 5.70 -27.81 34.27
C LYS A 325 6.00 -27.11 35.59
N SER A 326 4.98 -26.92 36.43
CA SER A 326 5.20 -26.73 37.87
C SER A 326 5.52 -28.08 38.49
N THR A 327 6.75 -28.26 38.94
CA THR A 327 7.06 -29.12 40.08
C THR A 327 7.04 -28.25 41.31
N ASP A 328 6.02 -28.43 42.14
CA ASP A 328 6.12 -28.73 43.58
C ASP A 328 4.73 -29.14 44.10
#